data_AF-A0A958J0D0-F1
#
_entry.id   AF-A0A958J0D0-F1
#
_cell.length_a   1.000
_cell.length_b   1.000
_cell.length_c   1.000
_cell.angle_alpha   90.00
_cell.angle_beta   90.00
_cell.angle_gamma   90.00
#
_symmetry.space_group_name_H-M   'P 1'
#
loop_
_entity.id
_entity.type
_entity.pdbx_description
1 polymer ?
#
loop_
_entity_poly.entity_id
_entity_poly.type
_entity_poly.pdbx_seq_one_letter_code
_entity_poly.pdbx_strand_id
1 'polypeptide(L)' 'MSASNVFIKNKNIELEHVGDGLSRKILGYNPELMMVRVFFKKGAVGEAHSHPHLQVTLVEKGRF' A
#
# COMPACT_ATOMS: atom_id res chain seq x y z
N MET A 1 4.29 -16.50 3.33
CA MET A 1 5.24 -16.31 2.21
C MET A 1 6.40 -15.49 2.72
N SER A 2 7.64 -15.88 2.44
CA SER A 2 8.85 -15.24 2.98
C SER A 2 9.27 -13.98 2.22
N ALA A 3 8.98 -13.90 0.91
CA ALA A 3 9.22 -12.72 0.07
C ALA A 3 8.37 -12.77 -1.21
N SER A 4 8.22 -11.62 -1.87
CA SER A 4 7.67 -11.51 -3.22
C SER A 4 8.69 -11.85 -4.31
N ASN A 5 8.23 -12.01 -5.56
CA ASN A 5 9.10 -12.07 -6.73
C ASN A 5 9.94 -10.80 -6.91
N VAL A 6 11.11 -10.92 -7.54
CA VAL A 6 12.02 -9.80 -7.80
C VAL A 6 11.39 -8.76 -8.74
N PHE A 7 10.65 -9.22 -9.75
CA PHE A 7 9.93 -8.36 -10.68
C PHE A 7 8.43 -8.46 -10.46
N ILE A 8 7.82 -7.32 -10.12
CA ILE A 8 6.38 -7.20 -9.89
C ILE A 8 5.77 -6.31 -10.97
N LYS A 9 4.73 -6.80 -11.62
CA LYS A 9 3.93 -6.02 -12.57
C LYS A 9 2.65 -5.60 -11.87
N ASN A 10 2.48 -4.30 -11.63
CA ASN A 10 1.30 -3.74 -10.94
C ASN A 10 -0.05 -4.18 -11.56
N LYS A 11 -0.10 -4.40 -12.88
CA LYS A 11 -1.30 -4.89 -13.58
C LYS A 11 -1.71 -6.32 -13.20
N ASN A 12 -0.79 -7.11 -12.64
CA ASN A 12 -1.01 -8.49 -12.22
C ASN A 12 -1.35 -8.61 -10.73
N ILE A 13 -1.35 -7.50 -9.98
CA ILE A 13 -1.65 -7.49 -8.55
C ILE A 13 -3.12 -7.12 -8.38
N GLU A 14 -3.87 -8.00 -7.73
CA GLU A 14 -5.27 -7.76 -7.39
C GLU A 14 -5.42 -6.59 -6.42
N LEU A 15 -6.49 -5.82 -6.60
CA LEU A 15 -6.82 -4.70 -5.73
C LEU A 15 -7.57 -5.22 -4.50
N GLU A 16 -6.96 -5.09 -3.32
CA GLU A 16 -7.56 -5.50 -2.06
C GLU A 16 -8.35 -4.34 -1.45
N HIS A 17 -9.61 -4.56 -1.10
CA HIS A 17 -10.45 -3.59 -0.39
C HIS A 17 -10.23 -3.73 1.12
N VAL A 18 -9.80 -2.65 1.78
CA VAL A 18 -9.36 -2.67 3.19
C VAL A 18 -10.15 -1.73 4.10
N GLY A 19 -11.14 -1.03 3.55
CA GLY A 19 -12.03 -0.15 4.30
C GLY A 19 -12.84 0.74 3.38
N ASP A 20 -13.68 1.59 3.97
CA ASP A 20 -14.55 2.47 3.23
C ASP A 20 -13.76 3.51 2.43
N GLY A 21 -13.77 3.34 1.11
CA GLY A 21 -13.01 4.20 0.19
C GLY A 21 -11.50 3.95 0.16
N LEU A 22 -11.03 2.88 0.83
CA LEU A 22 -9.63 2.49 0.88
C LEU A 22 -9.42 1.16 0.16
N SER A 23 -8.46 1.12 -0.74
CA SER A 23 -7.96 -0.12 -1.32
C SER A 23 -6.45 -0.10 -1.47
N ARG A 24 -5.83 -1.27 -1.60
CA ARG A 24 -4.38 -1.38 -1.72
C ARG A 24 -3.96 -2.45 -2.70
N LYS A 25 -2.73 -2.33 -3.18
CA LYS A 25 -1.98 -3.39 -3.85
C LYS A 25 -0.66 -3.58 -3.13
N ILE A 26 -0.41 -4.79 -2.66
CA ILE A 26 0.90 -5.18 -2.13
C ILE A 26 1.80 -5.42 -3.34
N LEU A 27 2.81 -4.57 -3.53
CA LEU A 27 3.71 -4.69 -4.68
C LEU A 27 4.78 -5.72 -4.37
N GLY A 28 5.71 -5.39 -3.48
CA GLY A 28 6.81 -6.28 -3.10
C GLY A 28 7.15 -6.19 -1.62
N TYR A 29 7.65 -7.29 -1.07
CA TYR A 29 8.00 -7.38 0.33
C TYR A 29 9.03 -8.48 0.60
N ASN A 30 9.75 -8.31 1.69
CA ASN A 30 10.56 -9.32 2.38
C ASN A 30 10.43 -9.09 3.91
N PRO A 31 11.22 -9.75 4.77
CA PRO A 31 11.14 -9.53 6.22
C PRO A 31 11.49 -8.11 6.71
N GLU A 32 12.17 -7.30 5.89
CA GLU A 32 12.72 -5.99 6.31
C GLU A 32 12.01 -4.80 5.65
N LEU A 33 11.44 -4.99 4.46
CA LEU A 33 10.85 -3.93 3.66
C LEU A 33 9.59 -4.39 2.95
N MET A 34 8.62 -3.48 2.85
CA MET A 34 7.39 -3.69 2.12
C MET A 34 7.00 -2.42 1.36
N MET A 35 6.56 -2.59 0.12
CA MET A 35 5.99 -1.53 -0.69
C MET A 35 4.52 -1.84 -0.99
N VAL A 36 3.66 -0.89 -0.62
CA VAL A 36 2.22 -0.95 -0.84
C VAL A 36 1.80 0.28 -1.62
N ARG A 37 0.95 0.07 -2.63
CA ARG A 37 0.27 1.16 -3.33
C ARG A 37 -1.14 1.29 -2.77
N VAL A 38 -1.45 2.42 -2.14
CA VAL A 38 -2.74 2.67 -1.49
C VAL A 38 -3.55 3.64 -2.32
N PHE A 39 -4.84 3.36 -2.47
CA PHE A 39 -5.80 4.15 -3.21
C PHE A 39 -6.85 4.69 -2.25
N PHE A 40 -7.05 6.01 -2.29
CA PHE A 40 -8.08 6.69 -1.52
C PHE A 40 -9.13 7.23 -2.49
N LYS A 41 -10.40 6.91 -2.23
CA LYS A 41 -11.51 7.67 -2.80
C LYS A 41 -11.53 9.07 -2.19
N LYS A 42 -12.06 10.05 -2.93
CA LYS A 42 -12.20 11.43 -2.43
C LYS A 42 -12.98 11.42 -1.12
N GLY A 43 -12.39 12.00 -0.07
CA GLY A 43 -12.98 12.07 1.27
C GLY A 43 -12.73 10.86 2.17
N ALA A 44 -12.07 9.81 1.67
CA ALA A 44 -11.62 8.70 2.53
C ALA A 44 -10.53 9.19 3.49
N VAL A 45 -10.56 8.67 4.71
CA VAL A 45 -9.62 9.03 5.79
C VAL A 45 -8.85 7.78 6.21
N GLY A 46 -7.52 7.91 6.28
CA GLY A 46 -6.69 6.94 6.98
C GLY A 46 -6.57 7.40 8.42
N GLU A 47 -7.18 6.68 9.36
CA GLU A 47 -7.15 7.02 10.79
C GLU A 47 -5.72 7.18 11.30
N ALA A 48 -5.50 8.16 12.17
CA ALA A 48 -4.19 8.37 12.79
C ALA A 48 -3.80 7.15 13.64
N HIS A 49 -2.59 6.62 13.42
CA HIS A 49 -2.10 5.44 14.12
C HIS A 49 -0.56 5.46 14.20
N SER A 50 0.00 4.52 14.96
CA SER A 50 1.45 4.36 15.14
C SER A 50 1.84 2.89 15.15
N HIS A 51 3.03 2.57 14.66
CA HIS A 51 3.61 1.23 14.70
C HIS A 51 5.13 1.30 14.76
N PRO A 52 5.82 0.25 15.24
CA PRO A 52 7.28 0.25 15.38
C PRO A 52 8.02 0.25 14.04
N HIS A 53 7.36 -0.14 12.94
CA HIS A 53 7.96 -0.14 11.61
C HIS A 53 8.20 1.29 11.11
N LEU A 54 9.37 1.52 10.51
CA LEU A 54 9.66 2.76 9.78
C LEU A 54 8.76 2.84 8.54
N GLN A 55 8.17 4.01 8.28
CA GLN A 55 7.29 4.23 7.13
C GLN A 55 7.61 5.56 6.45
N VAL A 56 7.69 5.52 5.13
CA VAL A 56 7.77 6.69 4.25
C VAL A 56 6.67 6.54 3.19
N THR A 57 6.06 7.65 2.79
CA THR A 57 4.98 7.64 1.80
C THR A 57 5.23 8.71 0.73
N LEU A 58 5.06 8.32 -0.53
CA LEU A 58 5.08 9.21 -1.68
C LEU A 58 3.66 9.36 -2.23
N VAL A 59 3.22 10.61 -2.42
CA VAL A 59 1.96 10.88 -3.12
C VAL A 59 2.19 10.68 -4.62
N GLU A 60 1.80 9.51 -5.12
CA GLU A 60 1.93 9.19 -6.55
C GLU A 60 0.97 10.02 -7.42
N LYS A 61 -0.24 10.30 -6.92
CA LYS A 61 -1.24 11.12 -7.61
C LYS A 61 -2.26 11.70 -6.62
N GLY A 62 -2.73 12.91 -6.89
CA GLY A 62 -3.76 13.59 -6.10
C GLY A 62 -3.14 14.57 -5.11
N ARG A 63 -3.85 14.82 -4.01
CA ARG A 63 -3.42 15.66 -2.89
C ARG A 63 -3.85 15.00 -1.59
N PHE A 64 -2.92 14.91 -0.66
CA PHE A 64 -3.09 14.41 0.70
C PHE A 64 -2.66 15.49 1.68
#